data_AF-A0A925VR55-F1
#
_entry.id   AF-A0A925VR55-F1
#
_cell.length_a   1.000
_cell.length_b   1.000
_cell.length_c   1.000
_cell.angle_alpha   90.00
_cell.angle_beta   90.00
_cell.angle_gamma   90.00
#
_symmetry.space_group_name_H-M   'P 1'
#
loop_
_entity.id
_entity.type
_entity.pdbx_description
1 polymer ?
#
loop_
_entity_poly.entity_id
_entity_poly.type
_entity_poly.pdbx_seq_one_letter_code
_entity_poly.pdbx_strand_id
1 'polypeptide(L)'
;ALAGGFRAPADPLVKVSIVPRGVAALGYAQYLPREQFLYNTEQLTDEMCMTLGGRAAEDIVFGKISTGALSDLERITKMAYSIVTMYGMNAKLGNISFYDSKGQNEYGFSKPYSEATSQMIDEEVRTIIENAYIRTKDLLTERRHELEVVAKELLEKEVLLQEDLERLVGKRPFAGQTNYQAHMAGTDRSETLSERKQEHPGVPLSNDLPDLNLPGVDADLPNGSASSAAGSGGSVVTPV
;
A
#
# COMPACT_ATOMS: atom_id res chain seq x y z
N ALA A 1 -4.24 -11.13 -12.40
CA ALA A 1 -5.34 -12.08 -12.67
C ALA A 1 -4.92 -13.53 -12.46
N LEU A 2 -4.13 -14.14 -13.36
CA LEU A 2 -3.77 -15.57 -13.25
C LEU A 2 -2.87 -15.88 -12.04
N ALA A 3 -1.86 -15.06 -11.79
CA ALA A 3 -0.96 -15.26 -10.64
C ALA A 3 -1.69 -15.23 -9.28
N GLY A 4 -2.75 -14.43 -9.15
CA GLY A 4 -3.62 -14.39 -7.96
C GLY A 4 -4.70 -15.48 -7.94
N GLY A 5 -5.22 -15.89 -9.09
CA GLY A 5 -6.27 -16.92 -9.17
C GLY A 5 -5.79 -18.31 -8.75
N PHE A 6 -4.53 -18.65 -9.07
CA PHE A 6 -3.98 -20.00 -8.88
C PHE A 6 -3.06 -20.17 -7.67
N ARG A 7 -2.98 -19.17 -6.78
CA ARG A 7 -2.28 -19.31 -5.49
C ARG A 7 -3.22 -19.17 -4.31
N ALA A 8 -3.06 -20.05 -3.32
CA ALA A 8 -3.63 -19.85 -2.00
C ALA A 8 -2.55 -19.30 -1.08
N PRO A 9 -2.83 -18.27 -0.28
CA PRO A 9 -4.14 -17.65 -0.02
C PRO A 9 -4.25 -16.24 -0.65
N ALA A 10 -4.16 -16.09 -1.96
CA ALA A 10 -4.35 -14.79 -2.61
C ALA A 10 -5.78 -14.26 -2.45
N ASP A 11 -5.93 -12.93 -2.47
CA ASP A 11 -7.20 -12.23 -2.43
C ASP A 11 -8.06 -12.53 -3.67
N PRO A 12 -9.38 -12.69 -3.51
CA PRO A 12 -10.27 -12.91 -4.64
C PRO A 12 -10.26 -11.72 -5.60
N LEU A 13 -10.08 -12.02 -6.89
CA LEU A 13 -10.14 -11.03 -7.95
C LEU A 13 -11.60 -10.76 -8.33
N VAL A 14 -12.00 -9.49 -8.29
CA VAL A 14 -13.37 -9.05 -8.59
C VAL A 14 -13.50 -8.64 -10.06
N LYS A 15 -12.53 -7.88 -10.56
CA LYS A 15 -12.57 -7.28 -11.90
C LYS A 15 -11.18 -7.02 -12.45
N VAL A 16 -11.03 -7.19 -13.76
CA VAL A 16 -9.83 -6.81 -14.52
C VAL A 16 -10.26 -5.89 -15.65
N SER A 17 -9.50 -4.84 -15.91
CA SER A 17 -9.76 -3.95 -17.03
C SER A 17 -8.47 -3.45 -17.67
N ILE A 18 -8.48 -3.29 -18.99
CA ILE A 18 -7.43 -2.64 -19.79
C ILE A 18 -7.83 -1.22 -20.23
N VAL A 19 -8.90 -0.68 -19.64
CA VAL A 19 -9.31 0.71 -19.89
C VAL A 19 -8.37 1.62 -19.10
N PRO A 20 -7.68 2.57 -19.76
CA PRO A 20 -6.70 3.42 -19.10
C PRO A 20 -7.36 4.31 -18.04
N ARG A 21 -6.73 4.41 -16.87
CA ARG A 21 -7.13 5.33 -15.80
C ARG A 21 -5.92 6.15 -15.36
N GLY A 22 -5.94 7.45 -15.68
CA GLY A 22 -4.84 8.36 -15.34
C GLY A 22 -3.61 8.20 -16.24
N VAL A 23 -2.47 8.71 -15.76
CA VAL A 23 -1.27 8.93 -16.60
C VAL A 23 -0.31 7.72 -16.62
N ALA A 24 -0.42 6.81 -15.65
CA ALA A 24 0.58 5.76 -15.42
C ALA A 24 0.05 4.31 -15.48
N ALA A 25 -1.27 4.09 -15.52
CA ALA A 25 -1.87 2.76 -15.54
C ALA A 25 -2.77 2.57 -16.78
N LEU A 26 -2.30 1.74 -17.71
CA LEU A 26 -3.06 1.35 -18.90
C LEU A 26 -4.10 0.25 -18.62
N GLY A 27 -3.98 -0.44 -17.48
CA GLY A 27 -4.98 -1.40 -17.00
C GLY A 27 -4.87 -1.57 -15.49
N TYR A 28 -5.90 -2.16 -14.87
CA TYR A 28 -5.91 -2.44 -13.44
C TYR A 28 -6.67 -3.73 -13.10
N ALA A 29 -6.26 -4.35 -12.00
CA ALA A 29 -6.94 -5.48 -11.39
C ALA A 29 -7.48 -5.06 -10.01
N GLN A 30 -8.75 -5.33 -9.76
CA GLN A 30 -9.41 -5.04 -8.50
C GLN A 30 -9.61 -6.34 -7.72
N TYR A 31 -8.98 -6.40 -6.55
CA TYR A 31 -9.10 -7.49 -5.60
C TYR A 31 -10.00 -7.07 -4.45
N LEU A 32 -10.66 -8.03 -3.82
CA LEU A 32 -11.38 -7.82 -2.56
C LEU A 32 -10.48 -8.28 -1.42
N PRO A 33 -9.90 -7.35 -0.63
CA PRO A 33 -9.00 -7.70 0.45
C PRO A 33 -9.68 -8.55 1.52
N ARG A 34 -8.92 -9.41 2.17
CA ARG A 34 -9.40 -10.07 3.40
C ARG A 34 -9.26 -9.14 4.59
N GLU A 35 -10.20 -9.22 5.53
CA GLU A 35 -10.05 -8.59 6.84
C GLU A 35 -9.06 -9.38 7.70
N GLN A 36 -7.78 -9.32 7.33
CA GLN A 36 -6.68 -9.99 8.00
C GLN A 36 -5.57 -8.98 8.31
N PHE A 37 -5.16 -8.94 9.58
CA PHE A 37 -4.10 -8.05 10.06
C PHE A 37 -2.76 -8.77 10.25
N LEU A 38 -2.77 -10.11 10.29
CA LEU A 38 -1.59 -10.93 10.53
C LEU A 38 -1.29 -11.76 9.29
N TYR A 39 -0.11 -11.57 8.71
CA TYR A 39 0.34 -12.27 7.52
C TYR A 39 1.48 -13.23 7.88
N ASN A 40 1.46 -14.42 7.31
CA ASN A 40 2.61 -15.33 7.34
C ASN A 40 3.56 -15.03 6.16
N THR A 41 4.75 -15.64 6.18
CA THR A 41 5.77 -15.42 5.15
C THR A 41 5.31 -15.88 3.76
N GLU A 42 4.56 -16.98 3.68
CA GLU A 42 4.04 -17.53 2.43
C GLU A 42 3.04 -16.57 1.78
N GLN A 43 2.16 -15.97 2.58
CA GLN A 43 1.18 -14.97 2.17
C GLN A 43 1.83 -13.76 1.53
N LEU A 44 2.84 -13.18 2.19
CA LEU A 44 3.57 -12.03 1.64
C LEU A 44 4.32 -12.38 0.36
N THR A 45 4.89 -13.59 0.31
CA THR A 45 5.57 -14.10 -0.89
C THR A 45 4.58 -14.30 -2.04
N ASP A 46 3.37 -14.79 -1.77
CA ASP A 46 2.33 -14.97 -2.76
C ASP A 46 1.77 -13.62 -3.25
N GLU A 47 1.66 -12.64 -2.36
CA GLU A 47 1.30 -11.26 -2.72
C GLU A 47 2.35 -10.63 -3.66
N MET A 48 3.65 -10.85 -3.40
CA MET A 48 4.72 -10.46 -4.31
C MET A 48 4.56 -11.12 -5.68
N CYS A 49 4.30 -12.43 -5.71
CA CYS A 49 4.15 -13.16 -6.96
C CYS A 49 2.94 -12.67 -7.78
N MET A 50 1.82 -12.37 -7.10
CA MET A 50 0.64 -11.78 -7.73
C MET A 50 0.97 -10.42 -8.36
N THR A 51 1.70 -9.58 -7.63
CA THR A 51 2.07 -8.22 -8.05
C THR A 51 3.09 -8.24 -9.20
N LEU A 52 4.03 -9.20 -9.21
CA LEU A 52 4.99 -9.40 -10.30
C LEU A 52 4.37 -9.98 -11.58
N GLY A 53 3.12 -10.45 -11.53
CA GLY A 53 2.46 -11.14 -12.63
C GLY A 53 2.38 -10.35 -13.93
N GLY A 54 2.19 -9.03 -13.85
CA GLY A 54 2.16 -8.16 -15.04
C GLY A 54 3.50 -8.13 -15.77
N ARG A 55 4.58 -7.81 -15.04
CA ARG A 55 5.95 -7.79 -15.60
C ARG A 55 6.40 -9.16 -16.10
N ALA A 56 6.08 -10.23 -15.35
CA ALA A 56 6.41 -11.59 -15.77
C ALA A 56 5.66 -11.99 -17.05
N ALA A 57 4.38 -11.61 -17.18
CA ALA A 57 3.62 -11.84 -18.41
C ALA A 57 4.22 -11.08 -19.61
N GLU A 58 4.58 -9.80 -19.44
CA GLU A 58 5.23 -9.03 -20.51
C GLU A 58 6.52 -9.70 -21.00
N ASP A 59 7.37 -10.13 -20.07
CA ASP A 59 8.63 -10.81 -20.40
C ASP A 59 8.38 -12.13 -21.15
N ILE A 60 7.42 -12.94 -20.70
CA ILE A 60 7.08 -14.22 -21.36
C ILE A 60 6.49 -14.02 -22.76
N VAL A 61 5.60 -13.05 -22.94
CA VAL A 61 4.88 -12.86 -24.20
C VAL A 61 5.68 -12.05 -25.22
N PHE A 62 6.36 -11.00 -24.78
CA PHE A 62 7.02 -10.03 -25.66
C PHE A 62 8.55 -10.12 -25.63
N GLY A 63 9.14 -10.84 -24.67
CA GLY A 63 10.59 -10.88 -24.45
C GLY A 63 11.19 -9.51 -24.11
N LYS A 64 10.35 -8.58 -23.65
CA LYS A 64 10.69 -7.18 -23.37
C LYS A 64 9.89 -6.71 -22.18
N ILE A 65 10.49 -5.84 -21.39
CA ILE A 65 9.87 -5.22 -20.22
C ILE A 65 9.48 -3.77 -20.52
N SER A 66 8.36 -3.31 -19.95
CA SER A 66 7.89 -1.93 -20.07
C SER A 66 8.10 -1.12 -18.78
N THR A 67 7.79 0.18 -18.83
CA THR A 67 7.72 1.05 -17.66
C THR A 67 6.41 0.91 -16.88
N GLY A 68 5.46 0.09 -17.36
CA GLY A 68 4.13 -0.07 -16.76
C GLY A 68 4.13 -0.76 -15.39
N ALA A 69 5.21 -1.48 -15.05
CA ALA A 69 5.35 -2.18 -13.77
C ALA A 69 5.94 -1.31 -12.64
N LEU A 70 6.10 0.00 -12.83
CA LEU A 70 6.76 0.89 -11.86
C LEU A 70 6.11 0.82 -10.46
N SER A 71 4.79 0.99 -10.38
CA SER A 71 4.05 0.98 -9.11
C SER A 71 4.13 -0.37 -8.40
N ASP A 72 4.12 -1.45 -9.19
CA ASP A 72 4.21 -2.82 -8.68
C ASP A 72 5.59 -3.05 -8.04
N LEU A 73 6.67 -2.67 -8.72
CA LEU A 73 8.03 -2.81 -8.22
C LEU A 73 8.27 -1.98 -6.96
N GLU A 74 7.72 -0.77 -6.89
CA GLU A 74 7.80 0.05 -5.68
C GLU A 74 7.14 -0.65 -4.48
N ARG A 75 5.93 -1.18 -4.67
CA ARG A 75 5.20 -1.92 -3.63
C ARG A 75 5.96 -3.17 -3.19
N ILE A 76 6.46 -3.95 -4.14
CA ILE A 76 7.21 -5.19 -3.86
C ILE A 76 8.50 -4.87 -3.10
N THR A 77 9.22 -3.83 -3.51
CA THR A 77 10.46 -3.41 -2.84
C THR A 77 10.18 -3.04 -1.40
N LYS A 78 9.18 -2.19 -1.14
CA LYS A 78 8.77 -1.80 0.23
C LYS A 78 8.42 -3.02 1.07
N MET A 79 7.59 -3.93 0.52
CA MET A 79 7.19 -5.14 1.22
C MET A 79 8.37 -6.07 1.53
N ALA A 80 9.33 -6.22 0.62
CA ALA A 80 10.53 -7.01 0.85
C ALA A 80 11.41 -6.42 1.94
N TYR A 81 11.60 -5.10 1.95
CA TYR A 81 12.27 -4.44 3.08
C TYR A 81 11.52 -4.66 4.40
N SER A 82 10.19 -4.61 4.42
CA SER A 82 9.41 -4.89 5.64
C SER A 82 9.58 -6.33 6.14
N ILE A 83 9.57 -7.32 5.25
CA ILE A 83 9.85 -8.74 5.58
C ILE A 83 11.19 -8.89 6.29
N VAL A 84 12.23 -8.24 5.75
CA VAL A 84 13.60 -8.38 6.23
C VAL A 84 13.86 -7.55 7.48
N THR A 85 13.42 -6.29 7.50
CA THR A 85 13.83 -5.30 8.52
C THR A 85 12.82 -5.10 9.64
N MET A 86 11.53 -5.36 9.40
CA MET A 86 10.46 -5.07 10.37
C MET A 86 9.91 -6.34 11.00
N TYR A 87 9.67 -7.38 10.19
CA TYR A 87 9.00 -8.59 10.64
C TYR A 87 9.95 -9.70 11.12
N GLY A 88 11.26 -9.57 10.88
CA GLY A 88 12.23 -10.61 11.23
C GLY A 88 11.99 -11.92 10.48
N MET A 89 11.40 -11.85 9.28
CA MET A 89 11.04 -13.01 8.47
C MET A 89 12.18 -13.40 7.51
N ASN A 90 13.43 -13.25 7.95
CA ASN A 90 14.61 -13.60 7.18
C ASN A 90 15.55 -14.48 8.02
N ALA A 91 15.97 -15.62 7.48
CA ALA A 91 16.78 -16.59 8.22
C ALA A 91 18.21 -16.10 8.53
N LYS A 92 18.79 -15.22 7.71
CA LYS A 92 20.16 -14.72 7.93
C LYS A 92 20.22 -13.65 9.03
N LEU A 93 19.24 -12.75 9.08
CA LEU A 93 19.12 -11.75 10.14
C LEU A 93 18.48 -12.32 11.42
N GLY A 94 17.62 -13.33 11.26
CA GLY A 94 16.85 -13.91 12.35
C GLY A 94 15.71 -13.04 12.83
N ASN A 95 15.24 -13.32 14.05
CA ASN A 95 14.04 -12.71 14.64
C ASN A 95 14.33 -11.32 15.24
N ILE A 96 14.90 -10.42 14.45
CA ILE A 96 15.24 -9.04 14.83
C ILE A 96 14.34 -8.06 14.07
N SER A 97 13.93 -7.00 14.74
CA SER A 97 13.20 -5.89 14.13
C SER A 97 13.95 -4.58 14.33
N PHE A 98 14.08 -3.83 13.24
CA PHE A 98 14.61 -2.47 13.23
C PHE A 98 13.48 -1.42 13.17
N TYR A 99 12.22 -1.86 13.30
CA TYR A 99 11.07 -0.95 13.27
C TYR A 99 10.97 -0.14 14.58
N ASP A 100 10.93 1.18 14.44
CA ASP A 100 10.69 2.10 15.55
C ASP A 100 9.28 2.70 15.43
N SER A 101 8.35 2.20 16.26
CA SER A 101 6.96 2.66 16.30
C SER A 101 6.79 4.06 16.91
N LYS A 102 7.84 4.63 17.52
CA LYS A 102 7.80 5.94 18.17
C LYS A 102 8.34 7.07 17.31
N GLY A 103 8.72 6.80 16.05
CA GLY A 103 9.14 7.80 15.07
C GLY A 103 10.42 8.56 15.44
N GLN A 104 11.20 8.08 16.42
CA GLN A 104 12.45 8.75 16.83
C GLN A 104 13.49 8.70 15.72
N ASN A 105 13.45 7.65 14.89
CA ASN A 105 14.30 7.52 13.70
C ASN A 105 13.73 8.18 12.43
N GLU A 106 12.51 8.71 12.43
CA GLU A 106 11.93 9.33 11.23
C GLU A 106 12.62 10.68 10.89
N TYR A 107 13.26 11.30 11.89
CA TYR A 107 14.11 12.48 11.76
C TYR A 107 15.61 12.19 11.90
N GLY A 108 15.99 10.94 12.19
CA GLY A 108 17.36 10.49 12.35
C GLY A 108 17.93 9.98 11.03
N PHE A 109 18.87 10.71 10.44
CA PHE A 109 19.60 10.30 9.22
C PHE A 109 20.47 9.02 9.40
N SER A 110 20.48 8.40 10.58
CA SER A 110 21.29 7.21 10.87
C SER A 110 20.45 5.94 10.89
N LYS A 111 20.82 4.96 10.06
CA LYS A 111 20.26 3.61 10.12
C LYS A 111 20.61 2.96 11.48
N PRO A 112 19.69 2.23 12.13
CA PRO A 112 19.93 1.59 13.44
C PRO A 112 20.78 0.31 13.34
N TYR A 113 21.57 0.17 12.29
CA TYR A 113 22.38 -1.02 11.99
C TYR A 113 23.64 -0.65 11.20
N SER A 114 24.62 -1.55 11.20
CA SER A 114 25.90 -1.33 10.54
C SER A 114 25.80 -1.31 9.02
N GLU A 115 26.84 -0.81 8.34
CA GLU A 115 26.94 -0.91 6.87
C GLU A 115 26.97 -2.37 6.39
N ALA A 116 27.64 -3.27 7.13
CA ALA A 116 27.64 -4.70 6.80
C ALA A 116 26.23 -5.30 6.87
N THR A 117 25.43 -4.89 7.86
CA THR A 117 24.02 -5.28 7.97
C THR A 117 23.18 -4.67 6.85
N SER A 118 23.46 -3.42 6.47
CA SER A 118 22.78 -2.76 5.34
C SER A 118 22.99 -3.54 4.03
N GLN A 119 24.23 -3.91 3.73
CA GLN A 119 24.56 -4.72 2.54
C GLN A 119 23.84 -6.07 2.57
N MET A 120 23.83 -6.74 3.73
CA MET A 120 23.10 -8.00 3.90
C MET A 120 21.59 -7.84 3.65
N ILE A 121 20.98 -6.76 4.16
CA ILE A 121 19.55 -6.47 3.92
C ILE A 121 19.28 -6.34 2.43
N ASP A 122 20.10 -5.56 1.71
CA ASP A 122 19.91 -5.32 0.26
C ASP A 122 20.06 -6.62 -0.56
N GLU A 123 21.01 -7.48 -0.19
CA GLU A 123 21.19 -8.81 -0.80
C GLU A 123 19.98 -9.72 -0.56
N GLU A 124 19.46 -9.75 0.66
CA GLU A 124 18.30 -10.58 1.01
C GLU A 124 17.02 -10.07 0.35
N VAL A 125 16.82 -8.75 0.29
CA VAL A 125 15.70 -8.12 -0.43
C VAL A 125 15.75 -8.51 -1.92
N ARG A 126 16.92 -8.39 -2.56
CA ARG A 126 17.10 -8.82 -3.96
C ARG A 126 16.75 -10.30 -4.14
N THR A 127 17.22 -11.15 -3.22
CA THR A 127 16.98 -12.60 -3.27
C THR A 127 15.49 -12.93 -3.15
N ILE A 128 14.77 -12.29 -2.23
CA ILE A 128 13.33 -12.48 -2.06
C ILE A 128 12.57 -12.10 -3.34
N ILE A 129 12.87 -10.93 -3.90
CA ILE A 129 12.18 -10.43 -5.10
C ILE A 129 12.48 -11.31 -6.32
N GLU A 130 13.74 -11.72 -6.51
CA GLU A 130 14.14 -12.60 -7.61
C GLU A 130 13.45 -13.97 -7.51
N ASN A 131 13.43 -14.57 -6.32
CA ASN A 131 12.74 -15.85 -6.10
C ASN A 131 11.24 -15.73 -6.38
N ALA A 132 10.60 -14.63 -5.95
CA ALA A 132 9.20 -14.38 -6.26
C ALA A 132 8.98 -14.21 -7.77
N TYR A 133 9.91 -13.54 -8.48
CA TYR A 133 9.83 -13.35 -9.92
C TYR A 133 9.97 -14.65 -10.70
N ILE A 134 10.97 -15.48 -10.38
CA ILE A 134 11.17 -16.81 -10.98
C ILE A 134 9.92 -17.67 -10.75
N ARG A 135 9.45 -17.77 -9.51
CA ARG A 135 8.26 -18.57 -9.16
C ARG A 135 6.98 -18.06 -9.86
N THR A 136 6.93 -16.78 -10.21
CA THR A 136 5.82 -16.20 -10.99
C THR A 136 5.96 -16.52 -12.47
N LYS A 137 7.17 -16.42 -13.02
CA LYS A 137 7.45 -16.79 -14.42
C LYS A 137 7.16 -18.26 -14.68
N ASP A 138 7.59 -19.15 -13.78
CA ASP A 138 7.35 -20.59 -13.91
C ASP A 138 5.85 -20.87 -13.96
N LEU A 139 5.08 -20.31 -13.01
CA LEU A 139 3.62 -20.44 -12.96
C LEU A 139 2.94 -19.95 -14.24
N LEU A 140 3.33 -18.77 -14.74
CA LEU A 140 2.73 -18.21 -15.97
C LEU A 140 3.18 -18.94 -17.23
N THR A 141 4.35 -19.58 -17.21
CA THR A 141 4.85 -20.40 -18.32
C THR A 141 4.11 -21.73 -18.38
N GLU A 142 3.89 -22.39 -17.24
CA GLU A 142 3.04 -23.59 -17.14
C GLU A 142 1.61 -23.31 -17.59
N ARG A 143 1.10 -22.11 -17.31
CA ARG A 143 -0.25 -21.64 -17.64
C ARG A 143 -0.30 -20.70 -18.84
N ARG A 144 0.61 -20.91 -19.79
CA ARG A 144 0.76 -20.03 -20.96
C ARG A 144 -0.53 -19.96 -21.80
N HIS A 145 -1.21 -21.09 -21.95
CA HIS A 145 -2.45 -21.17 -22.73
C HIS A 145 -3.54 -20.29 -22.12
N GLU A 146 -3.77 -20.41 -20.81
CA GLU A 146 -4.75 -19.60 -20.08
C GLU A 146 -4.41 -18.10 -20.12
N LEU A 147 -3.11 -17.75 -20.09
CA LEU A 147 -2.64 -16.37 -20.25
C LEU A 147 -3.06 -15.78 -21.61
N GLU A 148 -2.93 -16.53 -22.69
CA GLU A 148 -3.35 -16.08 -24.02
C GLU A 148 -4.86 -15.96 -24.17
N VAL A 149 -5.60 -16.92 -23.62
CA VAL A 149 -7.07 -16.92 -23.65
C VAL A 149 -7.62 -15.69 -22.94
N VAL A 150 -7.14 -15.40 -21.72
CA VAL A 150 -7.57 -14.22 -20.96
C VAL A 150 -7.15 -12.93 -21.65
N ALA A 151 -5.95 -12.86 -22.21
CA ALA A 151 -5.49 -11.67 -22.93
C ALA A 151 -6.34 -11.37 -24.17
N LYS A 152 -6.70 -12.39 -24.96
CA LYS A 152 -7.58 -12.24 -26.13
C LYS A 152 -8.96 -11.74 -25.74
N GLU A 153 -9.57 -12.34 -24.72
CA GLU A 153 -10.89 -11.89 -24.25
C GLU A 153 -10.84 -10.44 -23.70
N LEU A 154 -9.76 -10.05 -23.01
CA LEU A 154 -9.57 -8.67 -22.56
C LEU A 154 -9.49 -7.68 -23.73
N LEU A 155 -8.91 -8.06 -24.86
CA LEU A 155 -8.88 -7.21 -26.06
C LEU A 155 -10.27 -7.06 -26.70
N GLU A 156 -11.15 -8.05 -26.55
CA GLU A 156 -12.52 -8.01 -27.08
C GLU A 156 -13.48 -7.25 -26.18
N LYS A 157 -13.40 -7.44 -24.85
CA LYS A 157 -14.36 -6.90 -23.88
C LYS A 157 -13.87 -5.70 -23.08
N GLU A 158 -12.56 -5.44 -23.05
CA GLU A 158 -11.86 -4.42 -22.25
C GLU A 158 -11.97 -4.57 -20.71
N VAL A 159 -13.00 -5.28 -20.24
CA VAL A 159 -13.32 -5.56 -18.84
C VAL A 159 -13.74 -7.01 -18.70
N LEU A 160 -13.14 -7.73 -17.75
CA LEU A 160 -13.56 -9.07 -17.33
C LEU A 160 -13.94 -9.07 -15.86
N LEU A 161 -15.04 -9.74 -15.54
CA LEU A 161 -15.46 -10.01 -14.17
C LEU A 161 -14.98 -11.39 -13.71
N GLN A 162 -15.17 -11.70 -12.42
CA GLN A 162 -14.81 -13.00 -11.88
C GLN A 162 -15.46 -14.16 -12.66
N GLU A 163 -16.74 -14.04 -13.01
CA GLU A 163 -17.48 -15.08 -13.74
C GLU A 163 -16.89 -15.36 -15.13
N ASP A 164 -16.42 -14.32 -15.83
CA ASP A 164 -15.72 -14.48 -17.10
C ASP A 164 -14.42 -15.26 -16.92
N LEU A 165 -13.66 -14.96 -15.86
CA LEU A 165 -12.42 -15.66 -15.59
C LEU A 165 -12.66 -17.11 -15.22
N GLU A 166 -13.65 -17.41 -14.39
CA GLU A 166 -14.03 -18.79 -14.06
C GLU A 166 -14.44 -19.58 -15.30
N ARG A 167 -15.13 -18.94 -16.26
CA ARG A 167 -15.46 -19.54 -17.55
C ARG A 167 -14.22 -19.82 -18.41
N LEU A 168 -13.26 -18.92 -18.42
CA LEU A 168 -12.07 -19.02 -19.29
C LEU A 168 -11.00 -19.97 -18.75
N VAL A 169 -10.75 -19.94 -17.44
CA VAL A 169 -9.62 -20.66 -16.83
C VAL A 169 -10.05 -21.72 -15.80
N GLY A 170 -11.35 -21.91 -15.64
CA GLY A 170 -11.93 -22.84 -14.69
C GLY A 170 -12.06 -22.27 -13.28
N LYS A 171 -12.71 -23.04 -12.40
CA LYS A 171 -12.86 -22.68 -10.99
C LYS A 171 -11.53 -22.76 -10.26
N ARG A 172 -11.37 -21.87 -9.28
CA ARG A 172 -10.21 -21.86 -8.38
C ARG A 172 -10.05 -23.22 -7.69
N PRO A 173 -8.87 -23.85 -7.72
CA PRO A 173 -8.65 -25.19 -7.17
C PRO A 173 -8.51 -25.24 -5.64
N PHE A 174 -8.78 -24.14 -4.92
CA PHE A 174 -8.64 -24.06 -3.47
C PHE A 174 -9.99 -24.14 -2.78
N ALA A 175 -10.08 -24.99 -1.76
CA ALA A 175 -11.29 -25.22 -1.00
C ALA A 175 -11.60 -24.02 -0.06
N GLY A 176 -12.86 -23.60 -0.02
CA GLY A 176 -13.37 -22.54 0.86
C GLY A 176 -14.11 -21.45 0.08
N GLN A 177 -15.15 -20.86 0.69
CA GLN A 177 -15.75 -19.65 0.16
C GLN A 177 -14.69 -18.54 0.13
N THR A 178 -14.54 -17.86 -1.01
CA THR A 178 -13.77 -16.61 -1.02
C THR A 178 -14.53 -15.56 -0.22
N ASN A 179 -13.83 -14.56 0.35
CA ASN A 179 -14.50 -13.41 0.98
C ASN A 179 -15.51 -12.74 0.02
N TYR A 180 -15.24 -12.79 -1.29
CA TYR A 180 -16.18 -12.33 -2.31
C TYR A 180 -17.46 -13.19 -2.36
N GLN A 181 -17.32 -14.51 -2.35
CA GLN A 181 -18.47 -15.43 -2.29
C GLN A 181 -19.26 -15.28 -0.98
N ALA A 182 -18.57 -15.04 0.15
CA ALA A 182 -19.21 -14.77 1.43
C ALA A 182 -19.96 -13.42 1.44
N HIS A 183 -19.37 -12.36 0.88
CA HIS A 183 -20.00 -11.05 0.69
C HIS A 183 -21.22 -11.13 -0.24
N MET A 184 -21.09 -11.78 -1.40
CA MET A 184 -22.20 -11.96 -2.36
C MET A 184 -23.33 -12.81 -1.80
N ALA A 185 -23.01 -13.79 -0.94
CA ALA A 185 -24.00 -14.62 -0.26
C ALA A 185 -24.65 -13.95 0.96
N GLY A 186 -24.24 -12.72 1.33
CA GLY A 186 -24.74 -12.02 2.51
C GLY A 186 -24.41 -12.73 3.83
N THR A 187 -23.46 -13.66 3.81
CA THR A 187 -22.99 -14.41 4.99
C THR A 187 -21.77 -13.78 5.64
N ASP A 188 -21.24 -12.72 5.02
CA ASP A 188 -20.14 -11.95 5.59
C ASP A 188 -20.64 -11.13 6.78
N ARG A 189 -20.08 -11.38 7.97
CA ARG A 189 -20.40 -10.64 9.21
C ARG A 189 -19.44 -9.47 9.42
N SER A 190 -18.61 -9.15 8.43
CA SER A 190 -17.70 -8.02 8.46
C SER A 190 -18.41 -6.76 7.94
N GLU A 191 -18.54 -5.76 8.81
CA GLU A 191 -19.07 -4.45 8.43
C GLU A 191 -18.06 -3.74 7.52
N THR A 192 -18.47 -3.42 6.30
CA THR A 192 -17.58 -2.79 5.33
C THR A 192 -17.19 -1.38 5.78
N LEU A 193 -15.95 -0.94 5.50
CA LEU A 193 -15.52 0.45 5.74
C LEU A 193 -16.39 1.48 5.01
N SER A 194 -17.11 1.08 3.95
CA SER A 194 -18.12 1.90 3.27
C SER A 194 -19.36 2.17 4.12
N GLU A 195 -19.76 1.25 4.99
CA GLU A 195 -20.93 1.40 5.87
C GLU A 195 -20.62 2.28 7.08
N ARG A 196 -19.37 2.26 7.57
CA ARG A 196 -18.92 3.13 8.68
C ARG A 196 -18.90 4.63 8.36
N LYS A 197 -19.03 5.03 7.10
CA LYS A 197 -18.97 6.44 6.67
C LYS A 197 -20.32 7.18 6.67
N GLN A 198 -21.42 6.53 7.07
CA GLN A 198 -22.77 7.13 7.02
C GLN A 198 -23.39 7.51 8.37
N GLU A 199 -22.72 7.26 9.51
CA GLU A 199 -23.24 7.68 10.82
C GLU A 199 -22.33 8.70 11.50
N HIS A 200 -22.48 9.97 11.11
CA HIS A 200 -22.24 11.07 12.03
C HIS A 200 -23.46 12.01 12.02
N PRO A 201 -24.14 12.22 13.17
CA PRO A 201 -25.16 13.24 13.28
C PRO A 201 -24.48 14.62 13.15
N GLY A 202 -25.03 15.45 12.26
CA GLY A 202 -24.42 16.72 11.87
C GLY A 202 -24.16 17.65 13.05
N VAL A 203 -22.89 18.05 13.21
CA VAL A 203 -22.51 19.21 14.00
C VAL A 203 -22.17 20.33 13.01
N PRO A 204 -22.85 21.49 13.06
CA PRO A 204 -22.55 22.59 12.16
C PRO A 204 -21.18 23.18 12.50
N LEU A 205 -20.39 23.48 11.46
CA LEU A 205 -19.11 24.18 11.56
C LEU A 205 -19.35 25.59 12.14
N SER A 206 -19.06 25.79 13.43
CA SER A 206 -18.88 27.11 14.03
C SER A 206 -17.39 27.48 14.03
N ASN A 207 -17.11 28.71 13.63
CA ASN A 207 -15.77 29.27 13.38
C ASN A 207 -15.09 29.77 14.67
N ASP A 208 -15.12 28.98 15.75
CA ASP A 208 -14.56 29.36 17.04
C ASP A 208 -13.48 28.35 17.46
N LEU A 209 -12.21 28.71 17.23
CA LEU A 209 -11.05 28.03 17.82
C LEU A 209 -10.97 28.40 19.32
N PRO A 210 -11.03 27.44 20.26
CA PRO A 210 -10.71 27.73 21.66
C PRO A 210 -9.19 27.79 21.86
N ASP A 211 -8.76 28.88 22.47
CA ASP A 211 -7.40 29.20 22.88
C ASP A 211 -6.89 28.16 23.90
N LEU A 212 -5.94 27.30 23.49
CA LEU A 212 -5.37 26.28 24.36
C LEU A 212 -4.21 26.88 25.16
N ASN A 213 -4.57 27.43 26.32
CA ASN A 213 -3.68 27.84 27.40
C ASN A 213 -2.92 26.60 27.95
N LEU A 214 -1.62 26.50 27.66
CA LEU A 214 -0.73 25.44 28.16
C LEU A 214 -0.09 25.88 29.50
N PRO A 215 -0.25 25.13 30.61
CA PRO A 215 0.44 25.44 31.86
C PRO A 215 1.88 24.91 31.84
N GLY A 216 2.86 25.77 32.15
CA GLY A 216 4.21 25.31 32.51
C GLY A 216 5.42 26.12 32.04
N VAL A 217 5.30 27.42 31.74
CA VAL A 217 6.49 28.29 31.65
C VAL A 217 6.35 29.36 32.72
N ASP A 218 7.05 29.13 33.84
CA ASP A 218 7.19 30.11 34.90
C ASP A 218 7.85 31.37 34.35
N ALA A 219 7.19 32.49 34.66
CA ALA A 219 7.61 33.83 34.35
C ALA A 219 8.76 34.24 35.27
N ASP A 220 9.83 34.75 34.67
CA ASP A 220 10.68 35.73 35.33
C ASP A 220 11.04 36.77 34.28
N LEU A 221 10.47 37.97 34.41
CA LEU A 221 11.06 39.29 34.13
C LEU A 221 10.03 40.39 34.47
N PRO A 222 10.46 41.57 34.94
CA PRO A 222 9.73 42.31 35.96
C PRO A 222 8.81 43.45 35.44
N ASN A 223 7.88 43.78 36.34
CA ASN A 223 6.88 44.84 36.36
C ASN A 223 7.33 46.25 35.91
N GLY A 224 6.33 47.02 35.44
CA GLY A 224 6.32 48.49 35.45
C GLY A 224 5.29 49.09 34.50
N SER A 225 4.00 48.96 34.79
CA SER A 225 3.15 50.00 35.41
C SER A 225 2.68 51.15 34.50
N ALA A 226 1.36 51.09 34.22
CA ALA A 226 0.37 52.15 34.45
C ALA A 226 0.29 53.43 33.58
N SER A 227 -0.95 53.61 33.10
CA SER A 227 -1.77 54.83 33.08
C SER A 227 -1.69 55.82 31.90
N SER A 228 -2.86 55.98 31.28
CA SER A 228 -3.57 57.22 30.91
C SER A 228 -2.79 58.39 30.28
N ALA A 229 -3.23 58.82 29.09
CA ALA A 229 -3.90 60.10 28.83
C ALA A 229 -3.63 60.62 27.40
N ALA A 230 -4.72 61.03 26.76
CA ALA A 230 -4.90 62.24 25.93
C ALA A 230 -3.87 62.66 24.86
N GLY A 231 -4.43 63.08 23.72
CA GLY A 231 -4.05 64.38 23.16
C GLY A 231 -3.34 64.36 21.82
N SER A 232 -4.15 64.42 20.77
CA SER A 232 -3.79 65.05 19.49
C SER A 232 -3.33 66.50 19.68
N GLY A 233 -2.24 66.91 19.04
CA GLY A 233 -1.98 68.33 18.78
C GLY A 233 -0.52 68.71 18.55
N GLY A 234 -0.27 69.36 17.41
CA GLY A 234 0.68 70.48 17.36
C GLY A 234 2.12 70.18 16.91
N SER A 235 2.33 70.25 15.59
CA SER A 235 3.21 71.21 14.88
C SER A 235 4.39 71.88 15.61
N VAL A 236 5.42 72.18 14.80
CA VAL A 236 6.37 73.34 14.88
C VAL A 236 7.84 73.01 15.24
N VAL A 237 8.65 73.00 14.17
CA VAL A 237 9.96 73.70 14.00
C VAL A 237 11.29 73.03 14.41
N THR A 238 12.15 72.97 13.37
CA THR A 238 13.61 72.84 13.19
C THR A 238 14.51 73.68 14.14
N PRO A 239 15.84 73.81 13.91
CA PRO A 239 16.93 72.82 13.84
C PRO A 239 18.10 73.21 14.80
N VAL A 240 19.14 72.37 14.92
CA VAL A 240 20.58 72.78 14.93
C VAL A 240 21.39 71.61 14.38
#